data_AF-A0A661BJQ1-F1
#
_entry.id   AF-A0A661BJQ1-F1
#
_cell.length_a   1.000
_cell.length_b   1.000
_cell.length_c   1.000
_cell.angle_alpha   90.00
_cell.angle_beta   90.00
_cell.angle_gamma   90.00
#
_symmetry.space_group_name_H-M   'P 1'
#
loop_
_entity.id
_entity.type
_entity.pdbx_description
1 polymer ?
#
loop_
_entity_poly.entity_id
_entity_poly.type
_entity_poly.pdbx_seq_one_letter_code
_entity_poly.pdbx_strand_id
1 'polypeptide(L)' 'MTNAAGYSYIEVDGGVAGKQWLAARVTPLKSGDVITWGGGATMRNFSSKALNRTFEQIVFVGSVRVVN' A
#
# COMPACT_ATOMS: atom_id res chain seq x y z
N MET A 1 8.82 -8.14 15.18
CA MET A 1 7.55 -7.94 14.43
C MET A 1 7.25 -6.45 14.45
N THR A 2 7.66 -5.71 13.41
CA THR A 2 7.43 -4.26 13.37
C THR A 2 6.02 -4.01 12.85
N ASN A 3 5.03 -4.04 13.76
CA ASN A 3 3.67 -3.64 13.44
C ASN A 3 3.65 -2.13 13.28
N ALA A 4 3.84 -1.67 12.06
CA ALA A 4 3.74 -0.28 11.67
C ALA A 4 2.28 0.21 11.78
N ALA A 5 1.86 0.63 12.97
CA ALA A 5 0.60 1.35 13.21
C ALA A 5 -0.70 0.71 12.69
N GLY A 6 -0.73 -0.61 12.44
CA GLY A 6 -1.91 -1.30 11.91
C GLY A 6 -2.14 -1.12 10.40
N TYR A 7 -1.11 -0.73 9.66
CA TYR A 7 -1.14 -0.64 8.20
C TYR A 7 -0.24 -1.68 7.54
N SER A 8 -0.76 -2.32 6.49
CA SER A 8 0.00 -3.07 5.50
C SER A 8 0.46 -2.12 4.40
N TYR A 9 1.76 -2.16 4.10
CA TYR A 9 2.35 -1.44 2.96
C TYR A 9 2.45 -2.40 1.79
N ILE A 10 1.84 -2.03 0.66
CA ILE A 10 1.67 -2.90 -0.50
C ILE A 10 2.33 -2.20 -1.69
N GLU A 11 3.30 -2.86 -2.33
CA GLU A 11 3.81 -2.45 -3.63
C GLU A 11 2.90 -3.05 -4.70
N VAL A 12 2.24 -2.20 -5.48
CA VAL A 12 1.39 -2.60 -6.60
C VAL A 12 2.11 -2.27 -7.89
N ASP A 13 2.20 -3.26 -8.76
CA ASP A 13 2.65 -3.05 -10.13
C ASP A 13 1.45 -2.65 -11.00
N GLY A 14 1.39 -1.38 -11.40
CA GLY A 14 0.36 -0.86 -12.31
C GLY A 14 0.67 -1.11 -13.78
N GLY A 15 1.68 -1.93 -14.10
CA GLY A 15 2.16 -2.16 -15.47
C GLY A 15 2.65 -0.87 -16.10
N VAL A 16 1.91 -0.35 -17.09
CA VAL A 16 2.26 0.87 -17.82
C VAL A 16 2.27 2.11 -16.92
N ALA A 17 1.46 2.13 -15.86
CA ALA A 17 1.41 3.22 -14.89
C ALA A 17 2.58 3.21 -13.89
N GLY A 18 3.43 2.18 -13.93
CA GLY A 18 4.55 1.99 -13.01
C GLY A 18 4.14 1.47 -11.63
N LYS A 19 5.13 1.39 -10.74
CA LYS A 19 4.94 0.91 -9.37
C LYS A 19 4.28 1.98 -8.50
N GLN A 20 3.29 1.58 -7.73
CA GLN A 20 2.61 2.44 -6.75
C GLN A 20 2.61 1.80 -5.37
N TRP A 21 2.76 2.62 -4.34
CA TRP A 21 2.66 2.17 -2.96
C TRP A 21 1.29 2.47 -2.37
N LEU A 22 0.68 1.47 -1.74
CA LEU A 22 -0.55 1.60 -0.96
C LEU A 22 -0.27 1.36 0.53
N ALA A 23 -0.94 2.12 1.38
CA ALA A 23 -1.08 1.84 2.81
C ALA A 23 -2.54 1.51 3.10
N ALA A 24 -2.82 0.28 3.51
CA ALA A 24 -4.15 -0.19 3.85
C ALA A 24 -4.17 -0.70 5.29
N ARG A 25 -5.32 -0.75 5.97
CA ARG A 25 -5.42 -1.50 7.23
C ARG A 25 -4.95 -2.94 7.02
N VAL A 26 -4.41 -3.56 8.08
CA VAL A 26 -3.89 -4.94 8.03
C VAL A 26 -4.87 -5.85 7.30
N THR A 27 -4.45 -6.33 6.13
CA THR A 27 -5.24 -7.18 5.25
C THR A 27 -4.39 -8.39 4.89
N PRO A 28 -4.92 -9.62 4.95
CA PRO A 28 -4.18 -10.82 4.55
C PRO A 28 -4.01 -10.82 3.03
N LEU A 29 -2.87 -10.34 2.57
CA LEU A 29 -2.45 -10.33 1.16
C LEU A 29 -1.23 -11.21 0.99
N LYS A 30 -1.09 -11.80 -0.19
CA LYS A 30 0.07 -12.58 -0.61
C LYS A 30 0.70 -11.96 -1.85
N SER A 31 2.01 -12.13 -2.00
CA SER A 31 2.69 -11.72 -3.23
C SER A 31 2.09 -12.45 -4.44
N GLY A 32 1.76 -11.69 -5.48
CA GLY A 32 1.10 -12.21 -6.68
C GLY A 32 -0.42 -12.10 -6.68
N ASP A 33 -1.04 -11.73 -5.55
CA ASP A 33 -2.48 -11.45 -5.51
C ASP A 33 -2.81 -10.24 -6.40
N VAL A 34 -3.83 -10.40 -7.26
CA VAL A 34 -4.44 -9.27 -7.96
C VAL A 34 -5.41 -8.59 -7.01
N ILE A 35 -5.26 -7.28 -6.82
CA ILE A 35 -6.07 -6.52 -5.87
C ILE A 35 -6.81 -5.36 -6.54
N THR A 36 -7.94 -5.01 -5.95
CA THR A 36 -8.65 -3.75 -6.18
C THR A 36 -8.77 -2.99 -4.87
N TRP A 37 -8.82 -1.67 -4.94
CA TRP A 37 -9.00 -0.82 -3.77
C TRP A 37 -9.98 0.30 -4.08
N GLY A 38 -10.77 0.67 -3.07
CA GLY A 38 -11.80 1.70 -3.18
C GLY A 38 -11.33 3.01 -2.55
N GLY A 39 -11.36 4.09 -3.34
CA GLY A 39 -10.99 5.42 -2.90
C GLY A 39 -9.52 5.52 -2.43
N GLY A 40 -9.21 6.62 -1.77
CA GLY A 40 -7.93 6.81 -1.09
C GLY A 40 -7.47 8.26 -1.07
N ALA A 41 -6.53 8.53 -0.17
CA ALA A 41 -5.85 9.82 -0.08
C ALA A 41 -4.39 9.63 -0.48
N THR A 42 -3.97 10.34 -1.52
CA THR A 42 -2.57 10.35 -1.96
C THR A 42 -1.76 11.29 -1.07
N MET A 43 -0.71 10.78 -0.46
CA MET A 43 0.29 11.55 0.27
C MET A 43 1.61 11.52 -0.48
N ARG A 44 2.28 12.67 -0.53
CA ARG A 44 3.61 12.81 -1.12
C ARG A 44 4.66 13.01 -0.03
N ASN A 45 5.90 12.60 -0.31
CA ASN A 45 7.05 12.70 0.60
C ASN A 45 6.79 12.09 1.98
N PHE A 46 6.10 10.95 2.01
CA PHE A 46 5.74 10.28 3.26
C PHE A 46 6.90 9.44 3.77
N SER A 47 7.39 9.71 4.98
CA SER A 47 8.44 8.91 5.62
C SER A 47 7.83 7.89 6.59
N SER A 48 8.00 6.61 6.29
CA SER A 48 7.63 5.52 7.19
C SER A 48 8.83 5.14 8.05
N LYS A 49 8.74 5.45 9.35
CA LYS A 49 9.73 5.01 10.35
C LYS A 49 9.79 3.49 10.46
N ALA A 50 8.65 2.82 10.32
CA ALA A 50 8.57 1.38 10.51
C ALA A 50 9.20 0.57 9.37
N LEU A 51 9.23 1.14 8.17
CA LEU A 51 9.94 0.57 7.01
C LEU A 51 11.32 1.19 6.82
N ASN A 52 11.70 2.16 7.65
CA ASN A 52 12.88 3.01 7.45
C ASN A 52 13.01 3.50 5.99
N ARG A 53 11.89 3.94 5.41
CA ARG A 53 11.77 4.28 3.99
C ARG A 53 10.95 5.53 3.79
N THR A 54 11.39 6.37 2.86
CA THR A 54 10.61 7.51 2.36
C THR A 54 9.98 7.15 1.02
N PHE A 55 8.69 7.44 0.91
CA PHE A 55 7.89 7.27 -0.29
C PHE A 55 7.69 8.64 -0.93
N GLU A 56 8.10 8.79 -2.19
CA GLU A 56 7.78 9.98 -2.98
C GLU A 56 6.26 10.16 -3.07
N GLN A 57 5.54 9.05 -3.22
CA GLN A 57 4.09 9.00 -3.17
C GLN A 57 3.61 7.67 -2.57
N ILE A 58 2.58 7.75 -1.72
CA ILE A 58 1.85 6.60 -1.17
C ILE A 58 0.36 6.93 -1.11
N VAL A 59 -0.50 5.95 -1.37
CA VAL A 59 -1.95 6.12 -1.30
C VAL A 59 -2.48 5.40 -0.07
N PHE A 60 -3.11 6.14 0.83
CA PHE A 60 -3.82 5.57 1.97
C PHE A 60 -5.22 5.16 1.53
N VAL A 61 -5.50 3.87 1.60
CA VAL A 61 -6.76 3.28 1.15
C VAL A 61 -7.54 2.73 2.33
N GLY A 62 -8.86 2.94 2.32
CA GLY A 62 -9.74 2.47 3.40
C GLY A 62 -9.99 0.96 3.35
N SER A 63 -9.96 0.37 2.14
CA SER A 63 -10.14 -1.06 1.94
C SER A 63 -9.40 -1.56 0.69
N VAL A 64 -8.85 -2.76 0.80
CA VAL A 64 -8.26 -3.53 -0.30
C VAL A 64 -8.96 -4.87 -0.37
N ARG A 65 -9.22 -5.36 -1.57
CA ARG A 65 -9.81 -6.68 -1.82
C ARG A 65 -9.02 -7.41 -2.90
N VAL A 66 -8.83 -8.71 -2.72
CA VAL A 66 -8.29 -9.60 -3.75
C VAL A 66 -9.39 -9.86 -4.79
N VAL A 67 -9.04 -9.84 -6.08
CA VAL A 67 -9.99 -9.99 -7.21
C VAL A 67 -9.73 -11.23 -8.06
N ASN A 68 -9.18 -12.29 -7.45
CA ASN A 68 -8.98 -13.58 -8.11
C ASN A 68 -10.28 -14.21 -8.61
#